data_AF-A0AA39KX30-F1
#
_entry.id   AF-A0AA39KX30-F1
#
_cell.length_a   1.000
_cell.length_b   1.000
_cell.length_c   1.000
_cell.angle_alpha   90.00
_cell.angle_beta   90.00
_cell.angle_gamma   90.00
#
_symmetry.space_group_name_H-M   'P 1'
#
loop_
_entity.id
_entity.type
_entity.pdbx_description
1 polymer ?
#
loop_
_entity_poly.entity_id
_entity_poly.type
_entity_poly.pdbx_seq_one_letter_code
_entity_poly.pdbx_strand_id
1 'polypeptide(L)'
;MDLGSTSSTSIQTCQLCSSNPPKYTCPRCSISYCSIECYKSTSHLDCSEEFYKECVENEMKSQSYDSEDKKKMMEILKRFHAEQSNFDICNDDSIDDIFDDQNASYESIDSDDDDAVADLNKRIENVDLNNADELWSVLTDAEKQEFEAIIRNGEEDTLLPQWTPWWAKLIDKPIQILDECENETYKKNCPRIVEIVPMNAVEKASPSICYNLLNILNAYALTILHYNGEHESAAMEACIIFLELNDVIGGHKIFEDPPSAVTSVFKKAIDYELIPETSEQTVLLDSVKQIIQGPCKEHQTYYMAAALSDLHQLFTKVKSKFRDLNCQNSHPTFPQKFTKGIQSKYSTLTKKDLQLYIKKVEYYLAWLSKYGERMYELNLEL
;
A
#
# COMPACT_ATOMS: atom_id res chain seq x y z
N MET A 1 -69.59 15.77 11.63
CA MET A 1 -69.18 15.39 10.27
C MET A 1 -67.69 15.68 10.26
N ASP A 2 -66.78 14.71 10.30
CA ASP A 2 -66.73 13.41 9.61
C ASP A 2 -65.95 12.40 10.49
N LEU A 3 -66.51 11.23 10.81
CA LEU A 3 -66.40 9.95 10.09
C LEU A 3 -64.96 9.40 10.07
N GLY A 4 -64.76 8.36 10.91
CA GLY A 4 -63.57 7.53 10.89
C GLY A 4 -63.46 6.67 9.64
N SER A 5 -62.25 6.21 9.36
CA SER A 5 -61.97 5.11 8.46
C SER A 5 -60.86 4.27 9.08
N THR A 6 -61.24 3.07 9.48
CA THR A 6 -60.40 1.97 9.94
C THR A 6 -59.51 1.48 8.79
N SER A 7 -58.20 1.52 8.95
CA SER A 7 -57.26 0.84 8.05
C SER A 7 -56.53 -0.25 8.81
N SER A 8 -57.01 -1.48 8.58
CA SER A 8 -56.43 -2.76 8.97
C SER A 8 -54.92 -2.81 8.77
N THR A 9 -54.17 -3.09 9.84
CA THR A 9 -52.73 -3.38 9.79
C THR A 9 -52.53 -4.74 9.13
N SER A 10 -52.37 -4.76 7.81
CA SER A 10 -51.89 -5.94 7.09
C SER A 10 -50.43 -6.17 7.48
N ILE A 11 -50.17 -7.24 8.24
CA ILE A 11 -48.82 -7.70 8.57
C ILE A 11 -48.13 -7.99 7.23
N GLN A 12 -47.25 -7.09 6.79
CA GLN A 12 -46.47 -7.31 5.60
C GLN A 12 -45.54 -8.48 5.88
N THR A 13 -45.78 -9.61 5.21
CA THR A 13 -44.91 -10.79 5.23
C THR A 13 -43.93 -10.73 4.06
N CYS A 14 -42.81 -11.43 4.17
CA CYS A 14 -41.84 -11.59 3.09
C CYS A 14 -42.55 -11.99 1.79
N GLN A 15 -42.31 -11.27 0.72
CA GLN A 15 -42.98 -11.51 -0.56
C GLN A 15 -42.43 -12.75 -1.31
N LEU A 16 -41.35 -13.34 -0.81
CA LEU A 16 -40.68 -14.50 -1.42
C LEU A 16 -41.02 -15.82 -0.71
N CYS A 17 -41.21 -15.82 0.61
CA CYS A 17 -41.57 -17.02 1.37
C CYS A 17 -42.90 -16.94 2.12
N SER A 18 -43.52 -15.75 2.18
CA SER A 18 -44.80 -15.45 2.86
C SER A 18 -44.92 -15.90 4.33
N SER A 19 -43.81 -16.31 4.94
CA SER A 19 -43.81 -16.99 6.25
C SER A 19 -43.23 -16.13 7.37
N ASN A 20 -42.28 -15.25 7.04
CA ASN A 20 -41.57 -14.41 8.01
C ASN A 20 -41.78 -12.92 7.70
N PRO A 21 -41.67 -12.01 8.69
CA PRO A 21 -41.70 -10.58 8.42
C PRO A 21 -40.48 -10.18 7.57
N PRO A 22 -40.64 -9.29 6.57
CA PRO A 22 -39.54 -8.82 5.75
C PRO A 22 -38.62 -7.93 6.59
N LYS A 23 -37.31 -8.14 6.43
CA LYS A 23 -36.26 -7.35 7.10
C LYS A 23 -35.52 -6.44 6.13
N TYR A 24 -35.53 -6.78 4.85
CA TYR A 24 -34.73 -6.14 3.81
C TYR A 24 -35.59 -5.92 2.56
N THR A 25 -35.24 -4.93 1.75
CA THR A 25 -35.93 -4.62 0.49
C THR A 25 -34.89 -4.52 -0.62
N CYS A 26 -35.12 -5.21 -1.73
CA CYS A 26 -34.23 -5.17 -2.89
C CYS A 26 -34.31 -3.79 -3.57
N PRO A 27 -33.20 -3.08 -3.79
CA PRO A 27 -33.22 -1.74 -4.39
C PRO A 27 -33.55 -1.75 -5.89
N ARG A 28 -33.43 -2.91 -6.56
CA ARG A 28 -33.67 -3.05 -8.00
C ARG A 28 -35.14 -3.33 -8.33
N CYS A 29 -35.78 -4.21 -7.58
CA CYS A 29 -37.17 -4.62 -7.83
C CYS A 29 -38.15 -4.22 -6.70
N SER A 30 -37.65 -3.59 -5.63
CA SER A 30 -38.43 -3.16 -4.46
C SER A 30 -39.16 -4.27 -3.70
N ILE A 31 -38.76 -5.54 -3.90
CA ILE A 31 -39.34 -6.70 -3.21
C ILE A 31 -38.78 -6.81 -1.79
N SER A 32 -39.67 -6.99 -0.81
CA SER A 32 -39.32 -7.12 0.60
C SER A 32 -39.12 -8.59 1.02
N TYR A 33 -37.95 -8.92 1.57
CA TYR A 33 -37.53 -10.27 1.90
C TYR A 33 -36.98 -10.42 3.34
N CYS A 34 -36.99 -11.64 3.89
CA CYS A 34 -36.63 -11.88 5.30
C CYS A 34 -35.18 -12.33 5.52
N SER A 35 -34.54 -12.98 4.54
CA SER A 35 -33.19 -13.57 4.67
C SER A 35 -32.49 -13.71 3.31
N ILE A 36 -31.18 -13.93 3.35
CA ILE A 36 -30.33 -14.16 2.16
C ILE A 36 -30.84 -15.36 1.33
N GLU A 37 -31.43 -16.35 1.98
CA GLU A 37 -31.98 -17.53 1.30
C GLU A 37 -33.23 -17.20 0.50
N CYS A 38 -34.05 -16.25 0.97
CA CYS A 38 -35.12 -15.68 0.16
C CYS A 38 -34.58 -14.81 -0.99
N TYR A 39 -33.52 -14.04 -0.74
CA TYR A 39 -32.87 -13.23 -1.78
C TYR A 39 -32.29 -14.07 -2.94
N LYS A 40 -31.78 -15.27 -2.64
CA LYS A 40 -31.26 -16.25 -3.61
C LYS A 40 -32.30 -17.25 -4.13
N SER A 41 -33.57 -17.08 -3.79
CA SER A 41 -34.63 -18.00 -4.23
C SER A 41 -34.88 -17.89 -5.74
N THR A 42 -35.42 -18.94 -6.35
CA THR A 42 -35.78 -18.95 -7.78
C THR A 42 -36.74 -17.83 -8.17
N SER A 43 -37.53 -17.32 -7.22
CA SER A 43 -38.45 -16.20 -7.42
C SER A 43 -37.76 -14.83 -7.48
N HIS A 44 -36.49 -14.72 -7.08
CA HIS A 44 -35.69 -13.49 -7.11
C HIS A 44 -34.32 -13.73 -7.78
N LEU A 45 -34.25 -14.68 -8.72
CA LEU A 45 -33.00 -15.10 -9.34
C LEU A 45 -32.39 -13.96 -10.17
N ASP A 46 -33.16 -13.36 -11.07
CA ASP A 46 -32.69 -12.32 -12.02
C ASP A 46 -32.00 -11.13 -11.34
N CYS A 47 -32.57 -10.64 -10.23
CA CYS A 47 -32.01 -9.51 -9.49
C CYS A 47 -30.81 -9.91 -8.62
N SER A 48 -30.77 -11.16 -8.15
CA SER A 48 -29.63 -11.67 -7.38
C SER A 48 -28.43 -11.95 -8.30
N GLU A 49 -28.68 -12.52 -9.48
CA GLU A 49 -27.66 -12.86 -10.46
C GLU A 49 -27.03 -11.61 -11.07
N GLU A 50 -27.83 -10.61 -11.46
CA GLU A 50 -27.30 -9.36 -12.00
C GLU A 50 -26.45 -8.60 -10.96
N PHE A 51 -26.84 -8.64 -9.69
CA PHE A 51 -26.04 -8.06 -8.60
C PHE A 51 -24.72 -8.83 -8.40
N TYR A 52 -24.76 -10.17 -8.38
CA TYR A 52 -23.54 -10.97 -8.26
C TYR A 52 -22.62 -10.77 -9.45
N LYS A 53 -23.17 -10.69 -10.67
CA LYS A 53 -22.43 -10.43 -11.89
C LYS A 53 -21.75 -9.06 -11.86
N GLU A 54 -22.47 -8.02 -11.47
CA GLU A 54 -21.89 -6.67 -11.33
C GLU A 54 -20.80 -6.62 -10.27
N CYS A 55 -20.97 -7.29 -9.13
CA CYS A 55 -19.94 -7.40 -8.11
C CYS A 55 -18.68 -8.09 -8.66
N VAL A 56 -18.83 -9.21 -9.38
CA VAL A 56 -17.71 -9.94 -9.98
C VAL A 56 -17.04 -9.13 -11.09
N GLU A 57 -17.80 -8.46 -11.95
CA GLU A 57 -17.27 -7.60 -13.01
C GLU A 57 -16.50 -6.39 -12.46
N ASN A 58 -16.96 -5.81 -11.35
CA ASN A 58 -16.27 -4.70 -10.70
C ASN A 58 -14.99 -5.15 -9.98
N GLU A 59 -14.99 -6.32 -9.34
CA GLU A 59 -13.78 -6.93 -8.77
C GLU A 59 -12.76 -7.31 -9.87
N MET A 60 -13.23 -7.78 -11.03
CA MET A 60 -12.37 -8.08 -12.19
C MET A 60 -11.82 -6.82 -12.88
N LYS A 61 -12.50 -5.68 -12.79
CA LYS A 61 -11.99 -4.41 -13.30
C LYS A 61 -10.99 -3.77 -12.34
N SER A 62 -11.13 -4.01 -11.04
CA SER A 62 -10.17 -3.53 -10.03
C SER A 62 -8.90 -4.38 -9.97
N GLN A 63 -8.95 -5.65 -10.38
CA GLN A 63 -7.78 -6.50 -10.60
C GLN A 63 -7.41 -6.54 -12.08
N SER A 64 -6.48 -5.69 -12.51
CA SER A 64 -5.90 -5.80 -13.85
C SER A 64 -4.92 -6.99 -13.91
N TYR A 65 -5.39 -8.17 -14.34
CA TYR A 65 -4.54 -9.28 -14.78
C TYR A 65 -5.06 -10.00 -16.03
N ASP A 66 -4.12 -10.76 -16.60
CA ASP A 66 -3.95 -11.29 -17.95
C ASP A 66 -5.19 -11.94 -18.63
N SER A 67 -5.18 -11.91 -19.97
CA SER A 67 -6.23 -12.43 -20.87
C SER A 67 -6.49 -13.93 -20.67
N GLU A 68 -5.46 -14.67 -20.24
CA GLU A 68 -5.47 -16.12 -20.04
C GLU A 68 -6.34 -16.56 -18.84
N ASP A 69 -6.31 -15.80 -17.74
CA ASP A 69 -7.06 -16.13 -16.52
C ASP A 69 -8.55 -15.79 -16.67
N LYS A 70 -8.88 -14.76 -17.46
CA LYS A 70 -10.26 -14.46 -17.88
C LYS A 70 -10.88 -15.60 -18.68
N LYS A 71 -10.12 -16.25 -19.57
CA LYS A 71 -10.60 -17.39 -20.35
C LYS A 71 -10.89 -18.60 -19.47
N LYS A 72 -9.98 -18.96 -18.55
CA LYS A 72 -10.18 -20.09 -17.62
C LYS A 72 -11.40 -19.88 -16.72
N MET A 73 -11.63 -18.67 -16.23
CA MET A 73 -12.79 -18.40 -15.39
C MET A 73 -14.11 -18.41 -16.17
N MET A 74 -14.14 -17.91 -17.41
CA MET A 74 -15.31 -18.06 -18.29
C MET A 74 -15.60 -19.53 -18.62
N GLU A 75 -14.57 -20.36 -18.75
CA GLU A 75 -14.72 -21.80 -19.01
C GLU A 75 -15.35 -22.53 -17.81
N ILE A 76 -14.97 -22.17 -16.58
CA ILE A 76 -15.56 -22.72 -15.35
C ILE A 76 -17.05 -22.34 -15.24
N LEU A 77 -17.41 -21.09 -15.53
CA LEU A 77 -18.81 -20.62 -15.51
C LEU A 77 -19.65 -21.32 -16.58
N LYS A 78 -19.10 -21.50 -17.79
CA LYS A 78 -19.77 -22.26 -18.86
C LYS A 78 -19.99 -23.73 -18.48
N ARG A 79 -19.01 -24.34 -17.81
CA ARG A 79 -19.14 -25.73 -17.32
C ARG A 79 -20.26 -25.86 -16.29
N PHE A 80 -20.39 -24.90 -15.39
CA PHE A 80 -21.42 -24.88 -14.35
C PHE A 80 -22.84 -24.65 -14.91
N HIS A 81 -22.97 -23.83 -15.97
CA HIS A 81 -24.24 -23.67 -16.70
C HIS A 81 -24.62 -24.93 -17.49
N ALA A 82 -23.65 -25.58 -18.13
CA ALA A 82 -23.87 -26.83 -18.86
C ALA A 82 -24.31 -27.99 -17.95
N GLU A 83 -23.86 -28.00 -16.69
CA GLU A 83 -24.27 -29.00 -15.69
C GLU A 83 -25.71 -28.79 -15.15
N GLN A 84 -26.31 -27.60 -15.31
CA GLN A 84 -27.69 -27.32 -14.86
C GLN A 84 -28.75 -27.39 -15.98
N SER A 85 -28.35 -27.29 -17.25
CA SER A 85 -29.26 -27.32 -18.41
C SER A 85 -29.19 -28.65 -19.16
N ASN A 86 -29.89 -29.67 -18.66
CA ASN A 86 -30.03 -30.97 -19.34
C ASN A 86 -31.49 -31.17 -19.81
N PHE A 87 -31.94 -30.36 -20.78
CA PHE A 87 -33.15 -30.62 -21.57
C PHE A 87 -33.21 -29.78 -22.87
N ASP A 88 -33.23 -30.50 -23.99
CA ASP A 88 -33.69 -30.19 -25.36
C ASP A 88 -32.86 -29.39 -26.40
N ILE A 89 -32.99 -29.92 -27.62
CA ILE A 89 -32.19 -29.87 -28.86
C ILE A 89 -32.82 -28.94 -29.91
N CYS A 90 -32.03 -28.22 -30.71
CA CYS A 90 -32.07 -28.32 -32.19
C CYS A 90 -30.90 -27.60 -32.89
N ASN A 91 -30.29 -28.35 -33.82
CA ASN A 91 -29.24 -28.04 -34.78
C ASN A 91 -29.42 -26.72 -35.56
N ASP A 92 -28.29 -26.12 -35.95
CA ASP A 92 -28.11 -25.67 -37.35
C ASP A 92 -26.62 -25.72 -37.73
N ASP A 93 -26.31 -26.61 -38.67
CA ASP A 93 -25.05 -26.72 -39.40
C ASP A 93 -25.11 -25.77 -40.59
N SER A 94 -24.11 -24.89 -40.77
CA SER A 94 -23.55 -24.52 -42.09
C SER A 94 -22.60 -23.32 -42.03
N ILE A 95 -21.33 -23.52 -42.40
CA ILE A 95 -20.70 -22.98 -43.62
C ILE A 95 -19.19 -23.27 -43.59
N ASP A 96 -18.80 -24.08 -44.57
CA ASP A 96 -17.45 -24.42 -45.01
C ASP A 96 -16.69 -23.22 -45.61
N ASP A 97 -15.36 -23.34 -45.56
CA ASP A 97 -14.38 -22.97 -46.60
C ASP A 97 -14.39 -21.57 -47.20
N ILE A 98 -13.51 -20.67 -46.70
CA ILE A 98 -12.75 -19.76 -47.58
C ILE A 98 -11.34 -19.45 -46.99
N PHE A 99 -10.33 -19.59 -47.86
CA PHE A 99 -8.94 -19.08 -47.83
C PHE A 99 -7.81 -20.06 -47.50
N ASP A 100 -7.52 -20.87 -48.51
CA ASP A 100 -6.19 -21.38 -48.86
C ASP A 100 -5.37 -20.26 -49.57
N ASP A 101 -4.04 -20.38 -49.45
CA ASP A 101 -2.98 -19.75 -50.27
C ASP A 101 -2.64 -18.24 -50.10
N GLN A 102 -1.65 -17.97 -49.24
CA GLN A 102 -0.58 -17.02 -49.57
C GLN A 102 0.71 -17.35 -48.84
N ASN A 103 1.48 -18.22 -49.48
CA ASN A 103 2.91 -18.39 -49.29
C ASN A 103 3.63 -17.09 -49.72
N ALA A 104 3.81 -16.16 -48.78
CA ALA A 104 4.74 -15.04 -48.91
C ALA A 104 5.86 -15.26 -47.89
N SER A 105 7.03 -15.61 -48.41
CA SER A 105 8.30 -15.62 -47.71
C SER A 105 8.51 -14.31 -46.95
N TYR A 106 8.39 -14.36 -45.63
CA TYR A 106 8.98 -13.34 -44.78
C TYR A 106 10.48 -13.66 -44.72
N GLU A 107 11.23 -13.11 -45.67
CA GLU A 107 12.68 -13.04 -45.59
C GLU A 107 13.03 -12.23 -44.34
N SER A 108 13.41 -12.94 -43.29
CA SER A 108 14.16 -12.39 -42.17
C SER A 108 15.61 -12.23 -42.59
N ILE A 109 15.96 -11.04 -43.10
CA ILE A 109 17.31 -10.60 -43.47
C ILE A 109 17.30 -9.07 -43.27
N ASP A 110 18.17 -8.37 -42.55
CA ASP A 110 19.37 -8.67 -41.76
C ASP A 110 19.46 -7.50 -40.76
N SER A 111 19.62 -7.78 -39.47
CA SER A 111 20.18 -6.81 -38.53
C SER A 111 21.47 -7.42 -38.01
N ASP A 112 22.48 -7.39 -38.87
CA ASP A 112 23.89 -7.64 -38.55
C ASP A 112 24.34 -6.62 -37.49
N ASP A 113 24.14 -6.94 -36.20
CA ASP A 113 25.07 -6.58 -35.12
C ASP A 113 24.76 -7.27 -33.76
N ASP A 114 24.13 -8.44 -33.75
CA ASP A 114 24.02 -9.22 -32.50
C ASP A 114 25.22 -10.16 -32.38
N ASP A 115 26.30 -9.64 -31.78
CA ASP A 115 27.18 -10.48 -30.97
C ASP A 115 26.29 -11.41 -30.14
N ALA A 116 26.46 -12.72 -30.30
CA ALA A 116 25.65 -13.76 -29.67
C ALA A 116 25.82 -13.74 -28.14
N VAL A 117 25.25 -12.74 -27.48
CA VAL A 117 25.16 -12.66 -26.03
C VAL A 117 24.15 -13.71 -25.60
N ALA A 118 24.55 -14.58 -24.69
CA ALA A 118 23.67 -15.60 -24.16
C ALA A 118 22.39 -14.97 -23.57
N ASP A 119 21.26 -15.66 -23.79
CA ASP A 119 19.94 -15.35 -23.24
C ASP A 119 20.06 -14.89 -21.77
N LEU A 120 19.41 -13.77 -21.43
CA LEU A 120 19.51 -13.11 -20.13
C LEU A 120 19.23 -14.09 -18.97
N ASN A 121 18.24 -14.97 -19.15
CA ASN A 121 17.88 -15.99 -18.17
C ASN A 121 19.06 -16.91 -17.81
N LYS A 122 19.91 -17.25 -18.79
CA LYS A 122 21.10 -18.09 -18.55
C LYS A 122 22.21 -17.34 -17.85
N ARG A 123 22.33 -16.03 -18.10
CA ARG A 123 23.32 -15.17 -17.44
C ARG A 123 22.99 -14.94 -15.97
N ILE A 124 21.71 -14.82 -15.63
CA ILE A 124 21.22 -14.56 -14.26
C ILE A 124 21.08 -15.84 -13.42
N GLU A 125 21.06 -17.03 -14.02
CA GLU A 125 20.75 -18.31 -13.35
C GLU A 125 21.54 -18.57 -12.04
N ASN A 126 22.80 -18.13 -11.95
CA ASN A 126 23.66 -18.36 -10.78
C ASN A 126 24.03 -17.07 -10.04
N VAL A 127 23.32 -15.96 -10.28
CA VAL A 127 23.57 -14.66 -9.66
C VAL A 127 22.70 -14.53 -8.40
N ASP A 128 23.28 -14.03 -7.31
CA ASP A 128 22.48 -13.63 -6.15
C ASP A 128 21.64 -12.39 -6.50
N LEU A 129 20.33 -12.57 -6.67
CA LEU A 129 19.38 -11.49 -6.95
C LEU A 129 19.32 -10.43 -5.84
N ASN A 130 19.79 -10.74 -4.63
CA ASN A 130 19.87 -9.77 -3.54
C ASN A 130 21.15 -8.92 -3.59
N ASN A 131 22.07 -9.21 -4.52
CA ASN A 131 23.31 -8.49 -4.71
C ASN A 131 23.23 -7.64 -5.99
N ALA A 132 22.81 -6.38 -5.83
CA ALA A 132 22.60 -5.46 -6.95
C ALA A 132 23.88 -5.19 -7.76
N ASP A 133 25.06 -5.18 -7.12
CA ASP A 133 26.34 -5.01 -7.81
C ASP A 133 26.67 -6.21 -8.72
N GLU A 134 26.39 -7.43 -8.24
CA GLU A 134 26.61 -8.66 -8.99
C GLU A 134 25.63 -8.75 -10.16
N LEU A 135 24.35 -8.48 -9.93
CA LEU A 135 23.33 -8.42 -10.98
C LEU A 135 23.68 -7.37 -12.04
N TRP A 136 24.07 -6.16 -11.62
CA TRP A 136 24.48 -5.10 -12.54
C TRP A 136 25.71 -5.47 -13.37
N SER A 137 26.64 -6.26 -12.82
CA SER A 137 27.85 -6.68 -13.54
C SER A 137 27.56 -7.63 -14.70
N VAL A 138 26.46 -8.39 -14.60
CA VAL A 138 26.08 -9.45 -15.56
C VAL A 138 25.26 -8.90 -16.74
N LEU A 139 24.64 -7.73 -16.59
CA LEU A 139 23.88 -7.06 -17.64
C LEU A 139 24.79 -6.50 -18.76
N THR A 140 24.30 -6.53 -19.99
CA THR A 140 24.97 -5.88 -21.13
C THR A 140 24.87 -4.36 -21.05
N ASP A 141 25.68 -3.65 -21.83
CA ASP A 141 25.62 -2.18 -21.86
C ASP A 141 24.30 -1.66 -22.46
N ALA A 142 23.67 -2.42 -23.36
CA ALA A 142 22.34 -2.09 -23.89
C ALA A 142 21.25 -2.22 -22.81
N GLU A 143 21.23 -3.34 -22.06
CA GLU A 143 20.29 -3.58 -20.95
C GLU A 143 20.45 -2.54 -19.83
N LYS A 144 21.70 -2.16 -19.52
CA LYS A 144 21.98 -1.09 -18.55
C LYS A 144 21.42 0.26 -19.02
N GLN A 145 21.59 0.60 -20.30
CA GLN A 145 21.08 1.85 -20.86
C GLN A 145 19.55 1.89 -20.89
N GLU A 146 18.90 0.77 -21.18
CA GLU A 146 17.44 0.64 -21.13
C GLU A 146 16.93 0.87 -19.70
N PHE A 147 17.55 0.22 -18.71
CA PHE A 147 17.24 0.43 -17.30
C PHE A 147 17.45 1.90 -16.86
N GLU A 148 18.56 2.52 -17.25
CA GLU A 148 18.81 3.94 -16.98
C GLU A 148 17.79 4.85 -17.66
N ALA A 149 17.29 4.48 -18.84
CA ALA A 149 16.25 5.24 -19.55
C ALA A 149 14.90 5.15 -18.84
N ILE A 150 14.51 3.96 -18.34
CA ILE A 150 13.29 3.75 -17.56
C ILE A 150 13.30 4.65 -16.31
N ILE A 151 14.40 4.63 -15.55
CA ILE A 151 14.55 5.48 -14.35
C ILE A 151 14.50 6.97 -14.70
N ARG A 152 15.15 7.39 -15.79
CA ARG A 152 15.17 8.80 -16.18
C ARG A 152 13.79 9.29 -16.63
N ASN A 153 12.98 8.40 -17.21
CA ASN A 153 11.65 8.73 -17.69
C ASN A 153 10.57 8.63 -16.61
N GLY A 154 10.88 8.11 -15.41
CA GLY A 154 9.90 7.90 -14.35
C GLY A 154 8.94 6.74 -14.65
N GLU A 155 9.35 5.79 -15.49
CA GLU A 155 8.50 4.66 -15.92
C GLU A 155 8.56 3.47 -14.95
N GLU A 156 9.40 3.55 -13.90
CA GLU A 156 9.56 2.51 -12.88
C GLU A 156 8.25 2.16 -12.15
N ASP A 157 7.36 3.14 -11.96
CA ASP A 157 6.06 2.95 -11.30
C ASP A 157 5.12 2.01 -12.08
N THR A 158 5.33 1.85 -13.39
CA THR A 158 4.55 0.91 -14.22
C THR A 158 5.00 -0.54 -14.06
N LEU A 159 6.24 -0.75 -13.62
CA LEU A 159 6.86 -2.05 -13.46
C LEU A 159 6.74 -2.58 -12.02
N LEU A 160 6.57 -1.68 -11.05
CA LEU A 160 6.43 -2.03 -9.64
C LEU A 160 4.97 -2.27 -9.24
N PRO A 161 4.70 -3.25 -8.37
CA PRO A 161 3.36 -3.41 -7.82
C PRO A 161 2.98 -2.18 -6.98
N GLN A 162 1.74 -1.73 -7.08
CA GLN A 162 1.25 -0.61 -6.28
C GLN A 162 1.17 -1.03 -4.81
N TRP A 163 2.13 -0.57 -4.00
CA TRP A 163 2.10 -0.78 -2.57
C TRP A 163 1.06 0.14 -1.92
N THR A 164 0.14 -0.45 -1.15
CA THR A 164 -0.79 0.32 -0.34
C THR A 164 -0.19 0.52 1.05
N PRO A 165 -0.02 1.77 1.51
CA PRO A 165 0.53 2.03 2.82
C PRO A 165 -0.29 1.39 3.94
N TRP A 166 0.38 0.85 4.96
CA TRP A 166 -0.31 0.17 6.06
C TRP A 166 -1.23 1.11 6.86
N TRP A 167 -1.00 2.44 6.79
CA TRP A 167 -1.85 3.47 7.38
C TRP A 167 -3.05 3.88 6.51
N ALA A 168 -3.14 3.42 5.26
CA ALA A 168 -4.22 3.78 4.33
C ALA A 168 -5.59 3.18 4.70
N LYS A 169 -5.62 2.18 5.58
CA LYS A 169 -6.87 1.56 6.02
C LYS A 169 -7.48 2.35 7.18
N LEU A 170 -8.30 3.32 6.82
CA LEU A 170 -9.42 3.73 7.67
C LEU A 170 -10.51 2.67 7.48
N ILE A 171 -11.18 2.26 8.56
CA ILE A 171 -12.24 1.24 8.50
C ILE A 171 -13.40 1.82 7.66
N ASP A 172 -13.37 1.54 6.36
CA ASP A 172 -14.38 1.95 5.41
C ASP A 172 -15.58 1.00 5.54
N LYS A 173 -16.52 1.35 6.41
CA LYS A 173 -17.89 0.87 6.29
C LYS A 173 -18.85 2.04 6.36
N PRO A 174 -19.54 2.40 5.25
CA PRO A 174 -20.69 3.26 5.34
C PRO A 174 -21.84 2.45 5.97
N ILE A 175 -22.23 2.85 7.18
CA ILE A 175 -23.53 2.59 7.83
C ILE A 175 -23.76 1.15 8.34
N GLN A 176 -23.49 0.90 9.62
CA GLN A 176 -24.53 0.65 10.65
C GLN A 176 -23.88 0.40 12.02
N ILE A 177 -24.57 0.90 13.04
CA ILE A 177 -24.17 1.04 14.45
C ILE A 177 -23.97 -0.33 15.11
N LEU A 178 -22.78 -0.57 15.66
CA LEU A 178 -22.45 -1.12 17.00
C LEU A 178 -20.94 -1.44 17.03
N ASP A 179 -20.17 -0.65 17.81
CA ASP A 179 -18.78 -0.86 18.26
C ASP A 179 -17.93 -1.91 17.51
N GLU A 180 -17.29 -1.54 16.39
CA GLU A 180 -16.37 -2.42 15.65
C GLU A 180 -14.91 -1.92 15.73
N CYS A 181 -14.30 -1.87 16.93
CA CYS A 181 -12.83 -2.07 17.05
C CYS A 181 -12.47 -3.57 17.25
N GLU A 182 -13.46 -4.49 17.26
CA GLU A 182 -13.25 -5.93 17.57
C GLU A 182 -12.38 -6.70 16.56
N ASN A 183 -12.30 -6.26 15.30
CA ASN A 183 -11.68 -7.10 14.28
C ASN A 183 -10.15 -6.98 14.17
N GLU A 184 -9.52 -5.97 14.79
CA GLU A 184 -8.06 -5.84 14.97
C GLU A 184 -7.20 -6.13 13.70
N THR A 185 -7.81 -6.08 12.52
CA THR A 185 -7.24 -6.55 11.26
C THR A 185 -6.10 -5.66 10.82
N TYR A 186 -6.15 -4.39 11.21
CA TYR A 186 -5.10 -3.39 10.99
C TYR A 186 -3.75 -3.83 11.61
N LYS A 187 -3.76 -4.59 12.71
CA LYS A 187 -2.54 -5.06 13.38
C LYS A 187 -1.70 -6.00 12.50
N LYS A 188 -2.32 -6.73 11.57
CA LYS A 188 -1.61 -7.71 10.70
C LYS A 188 -0.64 -7.05 9.73
N ASN A 189 -0.99 -5.86 9.26
CA ASN A 189 -0.22 -5.14 8.23
C ASN A 189 0.65 -4.03 8.84
N CYS A 190 0.48 -3.72 10.12
CA CYS A 190 1.27 -2.71 10.81
C CYS A 190 2.61 -3.30 11.30
N PRO A 191 3.67 -2.49 11.31
CA PRO A 191 4.91 -2.84 12.01
C PRO A 191 4.67 -3.22 13.47
N ARG A 192 5.48 -4.15 13.98
CA ARG A 192 5.38 -4.61 15.38
C ARG A 192 5.71 -3.47 16.33
N ILE A 193 4.83 -3.19 17.28
CA ILE A 193 5.04 -2.13 18.27
C ILE A 193 6.11 -2.57 19.28
N VAL A 194 7.09 -1.71 19.50
CA VAL A 194 8.11 -1.90 20.53
C VAL A 194 7.54 -1.42 21.87
N GLU A 195 7.39 -2.33 22.82
CA GLU A 195 6.97 -1.98 24.18
C GLU A 195 8.12 -1.31 24.93
N ILE A 196 7.87 -0.12 25.47
CA ILE A 196 8.87 0.68 26.18
C ILE A 196 8.42 0.91 27.61
N VAL A 197 9.40 0.82 28.52
CA VAL A 197 9.20 1.12 29.94
C VAL A 197 8.90 2.60 30.12
N PRO A 198 7.88 2.97 30.91
CA PRO A 198 7.57 4.36 31.23
C PRO A 198 8.81 5.14 31.71
N MET A 199 9.04 6.31 31.13
CA MET A 199 10.19 7.15 31.43
C MET A 199 9.78 8.38 32.25
N ASN A 200 10.35 8.56 33.44
CA ASN A 200 10.09 9.75 34.27
C ASN A 200 10.49 11.07 33.59
N ALA A 201 11.42 11.04 32.62
CA ALA A 201 11.84 12.22 31.86
C ALA A 201 10.70 12.84 31.02
N VAL A 202 9.67 12.04 30.71
CA VAL A 202 8.51 12.46 29.91
C VAL A 202 7.63 13.47 30.68
N GLU A 203 7.70 13.50 32.01
CA GLU A 203 6.86 14.40 32.83
C GLU A 203 7.19 15.89 32.66
N LYS A 204 8.43 16.19 32.29
CA LYS A 204 8.92 17.56 32.04
C LYS A 204 9.00 17.87 30.55
N ALA A 205 8.22 17.15 29.75
CA ALA A 205 8.10 17.32 28.31
C ALA A 205 7.77 18.78 27.94
N SER A 206 8.55 19.33 27.00
CA SER A 206 8.22 20.61 26.38
C SER A 206 6.92 20.49 25.57
N PRO A 207 6.08 21.54 25.52
CA PRO A 207 4.94 21.58 24.61
C PRO A 207 5.32 21.33 23.14
N SER A 208 6.53 21.72 22.72
CA SER A 208 7.06 21.57 21.36
C SER A 208 7.28 20.13 20.90
N ILE A 209 7.14 19.13 21.78
CA ILE A 209 7.38 17.72 21.43
C ILE A 209 6.41 17.23 20.36
N CYS A 210 5.17 17.72 20.33
CA CYS A 210 4.21 17.35 19.30
C CYS A 210 4.66 17.82 17.90
N TYR A 211 5.23 19.01 17.78
CA TYR A 211 5.77 19.54 16.51
C TYR A 211 7.03 18.79 16.07
N ASN A 212 7.88 18.41 17.03
CA ASN A 212 9.02 17.56 16.75
C ASN A 212 8.60 16.16 16.27
N LEU A 213 7.58 15.58 16.91
CA LEU A 213 7.01 14.30 16.48
C LEU A 213 6.38 14.43 15.08
N LEU A 214 5.71 15.55 14.78
CA LEU A 214 5.18 15.83 13.44
C LEU A 214 6.30 15.84 12.38
N ASN A 215 7.44 16.49 12.64
CA ASN A 215 8.60 16.45 11.75
C ASN A 215 9.15 15.02 11.56
N ILE A 216 9.19 14.22 12.63
CA ILE A 216 9.59 12.80 12.57
C ILE A 216 8.64 11.98 11.71
N LEU A 217 7.32 12.13 11.91
CA LEU A 217 6.30 11.38 11.16
C LEU A 217 6.29 11.75 9.68
N ASN A 218 6.50 13.04 9.33
CA ASN A 218 6.62 13.47 7.94
C ASN A 218 7.85 12.86 7.26
N ALA A 219 9.01 12.94 7.91
CA ALA A 219 10.24 12.34 7.37
C ALA A 219 10.11 10.82 7.25
N TYR A 220 9.46 10.16 8.21
CA TYR A 220 9.19 8.74 8.17
C TYR A 220 8.28 8.37 7.00
N ALA A 221 7.08 8.96 6.92
CA ALA A 221 6.11 8.65 5.87
C ALA A 221 6.71 8.82 4.47
N LEU A 222 7.47 9.91 4.25
CA LEU A 222 8.14 10.15 2.98
C LEU A 222 9.20 9.09 2.68
N THR A 223 10.00 8.70 3.68
CA THR A 223 11.00 7.64 3.51
C THR A 223 10.33 6.33 3.11
N ILE A 224 9.26 5.93 3.80
CA ILE A 224 8.58 4.66 3.51
C ILE A 224 7.90 4.67 2.13
N LEU A 225 7.29 5.80 1.75
CA LEU A 225 6.71 5.98 0.42
C LEU A 225 7.78 5.89 -0.67
N HIS A 226 8.93 6.52 -0.48
CA HIS A 226 10.05 6.46 -1.43
C HIS A 226 10.56 5.03 -1.67
N TYR A 227 10.43 4.13 -0.68
CA TYR A 227 10.81 2.72 -0.82
C TYR A 227 9.64 1.77 -1.08
N ASN A 228 8.43 2.28 -1.35
CA ASN A 228 7.22 1.45 -1.52
C ASN A 228 7.02 0.41 -0.40
N GLY A 229 7.33 0.79 0.85
CA GLY A 229 7.22 -0.11 2.01
C GLY A 229 8.36 -1.13 2.19
N GLU A 230 9.35 -1.16 1.30
CA GLU A 230 10.50 -2.08 1.34
C GLU A 230 11.80 -1.42 1.87
N HIS A 231 11.66 -0.39 2.71
CA HIS A 231 12.79 0.30 3.36
C HIS A 231 13.71 -0.64 4.16
N GLU A 232 13.17 -1.77 4.62
CA GLU A 232 13.93 -2.79 5.32
C GLU A 232 14.99 -3.50 4.46
N SER A 233 14.75 -3.62 3.16
CA SER A 233 15.68 -4.25 2.20
C SER A 233 16.92 -3.36 2.04
N ALA A 234 16.71 -2.06 1.86
CA ALA A 234 17.74 -1.02 1.77
C ALA A 234 17.93 -0.27 3.11
N ALA A 235 18.09 -1.01 4.21
CA ALA A 235 18.02 -0.44 5.56
C ALA A 235 19.02 0.71 5.83
N MET A 236 20.23 0.67 5.26
CA MET A 236 21.24 1.69 5.51
C MET A 236 20.90 3.00 4.77
N GLU A 237 20.50 2.87 3.52
CA GLU A 237 20.10 3.94 2.62
C GLU A 237 18.81 4.61 3.12
N ALA A 238 17.81 3.81 3.52
CA ALA A 238 16.58 4.31 4.11
C ALA A 238 16.83 5.07 5.43
N CYS A 239 17.73 4.57 6.27
CA CYS A 239 18.14 5.27 7.49
C CYS A 239 18.80 6.63 7.17
N ILE A 240 19.67 6.68 6.15
CA ILE A 240 20.31 7.92 5.73
C ILE A 240 19.28 8.91 5.19
N ILE A 241 18.39 8.49 4.28
CA ILE A 241 17.33 9.35 3.73
C ILE A 241 16.45 9.91 4.84
N PHE A 242 15.99 9.06 5.76
CA PHE A 242 15.21 9.51 6.92
C PHE A 242 15.96 10.57 7.73
N LEU A 243 17.23 10.34 8.05
CA LEU A 243 18.03 11.28 8.84
C LEU A 243 18.32 12.57 8.07
N GLU A 244 18.46 12.53 6.75
CA GLU A 244 18.64 13.73 5.93
C GLU A 244 17.40 14.62 5.98
N LEU A 245 16.22 14.02 5.78
CA LEU A 245 14.91 14.67 5.84
C LEU A 245 14.59 15.21 7.23
N ASN A 246 14.94 14.47 8.28
CA ASN A 246 14.60 14.82 9.65
C ASN A 246 15.58 15.83 10.28
N ASP A 247 15.07 16.80 11.05
CA ASP A 247 15.91 17.78 11.77
C ASP A 247 16.00 17.53 13.29
N VAL A 248 15.21 16.60 13.82
CA VAL A 248 15.01 16.41 15.27
C VAL A 248 15.98 15.36 15.83
N ILE A 249 15.99 14.16 15.24
CA ILE A 249 16.77 13.00 15.67
C ILE A 249 18.24 13.24 15.39
N GLY A 250 18.59 13.64 14.17
CA GLY A 250 19.97 13.92 13.77
C GLY A 250 20.41 15.37 14.04
N GLY A 251 19.54 16.35 13.79
CA GLY A 251 19.88 17.78 13.85
C GLY A 251 19.64 18.47 15.20
N HIS A 252 18.97 17.81 16.16
CA HIS A 252 18.61 18.38 17.47
C HIS A 252 17.76 19.67 17.41
N LYS A 253 17.13 19.96 16.28
CA LYS A 253 16.24 21.11 16.11
C LYS A 253 14.96 20.91 16.93
N ILE A 254 14.47 22.00 17.51
CA ILE A 254 13.17 22.06 18.20
C ILE A 254 12.28 22.97 17.37
N PHE A 255 11.09 22.51 17.02
CA PHE A 255 10.10 23.27 16.29
C PHE A 255 9.12 23.94 17.24
N GLU A 256 8.63 25.12 16.86
CA GLU A 256 7.70 25.93 17.69
C GLU A 256 6.27 25.90 17.15
N ASP A 257 6.07 25.43 15.92
CA ASP A 257 4.80 25.41 15.22
C ASP A 257 4.72 24.24 14.21
N PRO A 258 3.51 23.77 13.86
CA PRO A 258 3.33 22.69 12.88
C PRO A 258 3.82 23.04 11.45
N PRO A 259 3.51 24.22 10.88
CA PRO A 259 3.96 24.57 9.52
C PRO A 259 5.47 24.52 9.34
N SER A 260 6.24 25.02 10.31
CA SER A 260 7.70 24.98 10.24
C SER A 260 8.25 23.55 10.31
N ALA A 261 7.63 22.68 11.12
CA ALA A 261 7.99 21.27 11.21
C ALA A 261 7.80 20.53 9.88
N VAL A 262 6.69 20.80 9.18
CA VAL A 262 6.36 20.14 7.91
C VAL A 262 7.16 20.72 6.75
N THR A 263 7.22 22.05 6.62
CA THR A 263 7.95 22.75 5.56
C THR A 263 9.44 22.39 5.55
N SER A 264 10.04 22.15 6.73
CA SER A 264 11.45 21.72 6.83
C SER A 264 11.71 20.39 6.12
N VAL A 265 10.76 19.44 6.20
CA VAL A 265 10.88 18.14 5.52
C VAL A 265 10.67 18.30 4.02
N PHE A 266 9.61 19.01 3.60
CA PHE A 266 9.31 19.21 2.19
C PHE A 266 10.43 19.93 1.44
N LYS A 267 10.99 20.99 2.03
CA LYS A 267 12.08 21.72 1.41
C LYS A 267 13.27 20.79 1.11
N LYS A 268 13.64 19.96 2.09
CA LYS A 268 14.71 18.97 1.90
C LYS A 268 14.35 17.89 0.89
N ALA A 269 13.11 17.42 0.91
CA ALA A 269 12.64 16.43 -0.04
C ALA A 269 12.77 16.93 -1.49
N ILE A 270 12.42 18.19 -1.74
CA ILE A 270 12.61 18.85 -3.04
C ILE A 270 14.10 19.05 -3.34
N ASP A 271 14.88 19.53 -2.36
CA ASP A 271 16.33 19.74 -2.53
C ASP A 271 17.07 18.42 -2.86
N TYR A 272 16.56 17.27 -2.40
CA TYR A 272 17.08 15.94 -2.71
C TYR A 272 16.37 15.25 -3.89
N GLU A 273 15.49 15.94 -4.60
CA GLU A 273 14.73 15.42 -5.76
C GLU A 273 13.92 14.14 -5.44
N LEU A 274 13.47 13.99 -4.19
CA LEU A 274 12.68 12.83 -3.74
C LEU A 274 11.19 12.95 -4.08
N ILE A 275 10.70 14.16 -4.29
CA ILE A 275 9.31 14.46 -4.68
C ILE A 275 9.29 15.64 -5.67
N PRO A 276 8.31 15.68 -6.60
CA PRO A 276 8.03 16.85 -7.43
C PRO A 276 7.36 17.96 -6.60
N GLU A 277 7.50 19.21 -7.06
CA GLU A 277 7.17 20.41 -6.26
C GLU A 277 5.67 20.60 -5.90
N THR A 278 4.71 19.86 -6.46
CA THR A 278 3.27 20.26 -6.34
C THR A 278 2.24 19.16 -6.06
N SER A 279 2.27 17.99 -6.70
CA SER A 279 1.21 16.96 -6.51
C SER A 279 1.41 16.09 -5.27
N GLU A 280 2.65 15.68 -5.00
CA GLU A 280 2.95 14.67 -3.97
C GLU A 280 2.99 15.22 -2.55
N GLN A 281 3.09 16.54 -2.38
CA GLN A 281 3.02 17.17 -1.06
C GLN A 281 1.67 16.92 -0.37
N THR A 282 0.58 16.94 -1.15
CA THR A 282 -0.77 16.68 -0.65
C THR A 282 -0.92 15.23 -0.19
N VAL A 283 -0.40 14.29 -0.98
CA VAL A 283 -0.43 12.85 -0.68
C VAL A 283 0.37 12.53 0.58
N LEU A 284 1.53 13.17 0.76
CA LEU A 284 2.32 13.01 1.98
C LEU A 284 1.58 13.57 3.20
N LEU A 285 1.00 14.75 3.07
CA LEU A 285 0.27 15.36 4.17
C LEU A 285 -0.94 14.51 4.59
N ASP A 286 -1.66 13.95 3.61
CA ASP A 286 -2.78 13.05 3.86
C ASP A 286 -2.31 11.73 4.49
N SER A 287 -1.16 11.21 4.08
CA SER A 287 -0.53 10.05 4.73
C SER A 287 -0.23 10.30 6.21
N VAL A 288 0.34 11.46 6.53
CA VAL A 288 0.64 11.84 7.93
C VAL A 288 -0.64 12.06 8.73
N LYS A 289 -1.67 12.67 8.13
CA LYS A 289 -2.99 12.81 8.77
C LYS A 289 -3.58 11.43 9.11
N GLN A 290 -3.50 10.46 8.21
CA GLN A 290 -3.97 9.09 8.44
C GLN A 290 -3.18 8.41 9.58
N ILE A 291 -1.85 8.56 9.60
CA ILE A 291 -1.01 8.04 10.69
C ILE A 291 -1.40 8.67 12.04
N ILE A 292 -1.67 9.97 12.08
CA ILE A 292 -2.06 10.66 13.32
C ILE A 292 -3.46 10.23 13.76
N GLN A 293 -4.44 10.18 12.85
CA GLN A 293 -5.82 9.77 13.14
C GLN A 293 -5.91 8.35 13.72
N GLY A 294 -5.02 7.46 13.27
CA GLY A 294 -5.01 6.07 13.71
C GLY A 294 -6.17 5.24 13.13
N PRO A 295 -6.26 3.96 13.49
CA PRO A 295 -7.25 3.02 12.94
C PRO A 295 -8.69 3.26 13.43
N CYS A 296 -8.86 3.57 14.72
CA CYS A 296 -10.17 3.84 15.33
C CYS A 296 -10.03 4.75 16.56
N LYS A 297 -11.14 5.31 17.06
CA LYS A 297 -11.14 6.26 18.19
C LYS A 297 -10.58 5.69 19.51
N GLU A 298 -10.57 4.38 19.67
CA GLU A 298 -10.06 3.69 20.86
C GLU A 298 -8.55 3.41 20.76
N HIS A 299 -8.02 3.34 19.54
CA HIS A 299 -6.62 3.00 19.24
C HIS A 299 -5.93 4.09 18.42
N GLN A 300 -6.26 5.36 18.66
CA GLN A 300 -5.81 6.46 17.82
C GLN A 300 -4.28 6.61 17.79
N THR A 301 -3.57 6.29 18.88
CA THR A 301 -2.11 6.40 18.93
C THR A 301 -1.38 5.21 18.29
N TYR A 302 -2.12 4.19 17.85
CA TYR A 302 -1.56 2.93 17.38
C TYR A 302 -0.69 3.10 16.12
N TYR A 303 -1.16 3.83 15.11
CA TYR A 303 -0.37 4.05 13.89
C TYR A 303 0.87 4.90 14.14
N MET A 304 0.79 5.94 14.99
CA MET A 304 1.98 6.68 15.42
C MET A 304 2.99 5.79 16.16
N ALA A 305 2.51 4.89 17.03
CA ALA A 305 3.35 3.94 17.73
C ALA A 305 3.99 2.92 16.78
N ALA A 306 3.24 2.44 15.79
CA ALA A 306 3.73 1.53 14.75
C ALA A 306 4.82 2.20 13.90
N ALA A 307 4.62 3.44 13.44
CA ALA A 307 5.60 4.22 12.69
C ALA A 307 6.92 4.41 13.47
N LEU A 308 6.83 4.84 14.73
CA LEU A 308 8.01 4.99 15.58
C LEU A 308 8.70 3.65 15.88
N SER A 309 7.93 2.58 16.02
CA SER A 309 8.47 1.24 16.26
C SER A 309 9.18 0.67 15.03
N ASP A 310 8.66 0.94 13.84
CA ASP A 310 9.33 0.60 12.59
C ASP A 310 10.65 1.37 12.43
N LEU A 311 10.65 2.67 12.74
CA LEU A 311 11.87 3.46 12.77
C LEU A 311 12.91 2.94 13.79
N HIS A 312 12.44 2.49 14.96
CA HIS A 312 13.30 1.84 15.96
C HIS A 312 13.93 0.54 15.41
N GLN A 313 13.14 -0.28 14.72
CA GLN A 313 13.61 -1.52 14.10
C GLN A 313 14.62 -1.23 12.99
N LEU A 314 14.36 -0.24 12.14
CA LEU A 314 15.27 0.22 11.09
C LEU A 314 16.64 0.61 11.68
N PHE A 315 16.66 1.49 12.69
CA PHE A 315 17.91 1.87 13.35
C PHE A 315 18.61 0.70 14.03
N THR A 316 17.86 -0.22 14.64
CA THR A 316 18.41 -1.41 15.28
C THR A 316 19.07 -2.34 14.25
N LYS A 317 18.42 -2.54 13.10
CA LYS A 317 18.92 -3.35 11.97
C LYS A 317 20.20 -2.75 11.37
N VAL A 318 20.23 -1.43 11.14
CA VAL A 318 21.45 -0.75 10.68
C VAL A 318 22.56 -0.88 11.72
N LYS A 319 22.24 -0.67 13.00
CA LYS A 319 23.23 -0.79 14.08
C LYS A 319 23.79 -2.21 14.23
N SER A 320 23.01 -3.26 13.94
CA SER A 320 23.53 -4.63 13.91
C SER A 320 24.46 -4.86 12.73
N LYS A 321 24.16 -4.29 11.54
CA LYS A 321 25.07 -4.37 10.37
C LYS A 321 26.45 -3.77 10.65
N PHE A 322 26.57 -2.73 11.51
CA PHE A 322 27.88 -2.23 11.97
C PHE A 322 28.72 -3.25 12.77
N ARG A 323 28.11 -4.32 13.29
CA ARG A 323 28.87 -5.43 13.90
C ARG A 323 29.47 -6.34 12.81
N ASP A 324 28.78 -6.47 11.69
CA ASP A 324 29.07 -7.45 10.64
C ASP A 324 29.97 -6.84 9.53
N LEU A 325 29.95 -5.52 9.34
CA LEU A 325 30.85 -4.78 8.43
C LEU A 325 32.34 -4.89 8.80
N ASN A 326 32.67 -5.29 10.03
CA ASN A 326 34.05 -5.66 10.37
C ASN A 326 34.52 -6.96 9.67
N CYS A 327 33.65 -7.63 8.91
CA CYS A 327 33.94 -8.88 8.19
C CYS A 327 33.78 -8.80 6.66
N GLN A 328 33.26 -7.71 6.07
CA GLN A 328 33.09 -7.60 4.61
C GLN A 328 33.55 -6.22 4.09
N ASN A 329 34.71 -6.22 3.42
CA ASN A 329 35.32 -5.06 2.76
C ASN A 329 34.83 -4.94 1.31
N SER A 330 33.54 -4.70 1.09
CA SER A 330 33.05 -4.29 -0.23
C SER A 330 32.08 -3.13 -0.06
N HIS A 331 32.48 -1.95 -0.54
CA HIS A 331 31.57 -0.83 -0.68
C HIS A 331 30.67 -1.09 -1.90
N PRO A 332 29.34 -1.12 -1.74
CA PRO A 332 28.44 -1.31 -2.87
C PRO A 332 28.54 -0.11 -3.81
N THR A 333 28.73 -0.37 -5.11
CA THR A 333 28.96 0.65 -6.15
C THR A 333 27.68 0.99 -6.91
N PHE A 334 26.75 0.04 -7.00
CA PHE A 334 25.50 0.19 -7.72
C PHE A 334 24.58 1.28 -7.14
N PRO A 335 24.28 1.32 -5.82
CA PRO A 335 23.40 2.35 -5.25
C PRO A 335 23.94 3.77 -5.49
N GLN A 336 25.26 3.95 -5.48
CA GLN A 336 25.91 5.25 -5.67
C GLN A 336 25.69 5.86 -7.06
N LYS A 337 25.35 5.03 -8.06
CA LYS A 337 25.11 5.51 -9.44
C LYS A 337 23.80 6.29 -9.58
N PHE A 338 22.84 6.01 -8.70
CA PHE A 338 21.49 6.54 -8.78
C PHE A 338 21.18 7.55 -7.65
N THR A 339 21.99 7.61 -6.60
CA THR A 339 21.83 8.57 -5.49
C THR A 339 22.44 9.94 -5.78
N LYS A 340 22.16 10.54 -6.93
CA LYS A 340 22.61 11.92 -7.22
C LYS A 340 21.95 12.86 -6.18
N GLY A 341 22.74 13.70 -5.50
CA GLY A 341 22.24 14.74 -4.59
C GLY A 341 22.32 14.41 -3.09
N ILE A 342 22.34 13.14 -2.68
CA ILE A 342 22.51 12.77 -1.27
C ILE A 342 24.00 12.77 -0.91
N GLN A 343 24.62 13.95 -0.84
CA GLN A 343 25.90 14.10 -0.16
C GLN A 343 25.67 13.94 1.34
N SER A 344 25.70 12.68 1.79
CA SER A 344 25.26 12.34 3.13
C SER A 344 26.17 12.96 4.19
N LYS A 345 25.60 13.87 5.00
CA LYS A 345 26.24 14.31 6.26
C LYS A 345 26.37 13.14 7.25
N TYR A 346 25.66 12.05 6.98
CA TYR A 346 25.72 10.76 7.69
C TYR A 346 26.60 9.71 7.00
N SER A 347 27.44 10.10 6.03
CA SER A 347 28.50 9.23 5.49
C SER A 347 29.46 8.69 6.57
N THR A 348 29.51 9.34 7.74
CA THR A 348 30.30 8.95 8.92
C THR A 348 29.44 8.50 10.11
N LEU A 349 28.22 8.02 9.86
CA LEU A 349 27.31 7.54 10.91
C LEU A 349 27.98 6.46 11.78
N THR A 350 28.00 6.65 13.10
CA THR A 350 28.60 5.68 14.01
C THR A 350 27.56 4.83 14.74
N LYS A 351 28.01 3.67 15.24
CA LYS A 351 27.20 2.82 16.14
C LYS A 351 26.72 3.56 17.40
N LYS A 352 27.47 4.57 17.86
CA LYS A 352 27.10 5.39 19.04
C LYS A 352 25.97 6.35 18.70
N ASP A 353 26.02 6.96 17.52
CA ASP A 353 24.96 7.87 17.05
C ASP A 353 23.64 7.11 16.89
N LEU A 354 23.67 5.94 16.24
CA LEU A 354 22.50 5.05 16.13
C LEU A 354 21.94 4.65 17.49
N GLN A 355 22.81 4.35 18.47
CA GLN A 355 22.35 4.07 19.84
C GLN A 355 21.63 5.27 20.47
N LEU A 356 22.12 6.49 20.24
CA LEU A 356 21.47 7.71 20.71
C LEU A 356 20.13 7.92 20.02
N TYR A 357 20.06 7.71 18.71
CA TYR A 357 18.84 7.87 17.91
C TYR A 357 17.75 6.87 18.32
N ILE A 358 18.13 5.60 18.55
CA ILE A 358 17.23 4.60 19.13
C ILE A 358 16.66 5.10 20.47
N LYS A 359 17.50 5.65 21.36
CA LYS A 359 17.03 6.21 22.65
C LYS A 359 16.11 7.42 22.48
N LYS A 360 16.34 8.26 21.47
CA LYS A 360 15.41 9.36 21.14
C LYS A 360 14.06 8.81 20.69
N VAL A 361 14.03 7.82 19.80
CA VAL A 361 12.78 7.18 19.36
C VAL A 361 12.05 6.54 20.53
N GLU A 362 12.76 5.85 21.43
CA GLU A 362 12.17 5.29 22.66
C GLU A 362 11.53 6.38 23.54
N TYR A 363 12.15 7.56 23.65
CA TYR A 363 11.57 8.70 24.36
C TYR A 363 10.27 9.20 23.71
N TYR A 364 10.21 9.30 22.37
CA TYR A 364 8.98 9.69 21.67
C TYR A 364 7.87 8.65 21.82
N LEU A 365 8.18 7.37 21.79
CA LEU A 365 7.21 6.29 22.07
C LEU A 365 6.70 6.35 23.51
N ALA A 366 7.59 6.57 24.49
CA ALA A 366 7.19 6.77 25.89
C ALA A 366 6.31 8.03 26.06
N TRP A 367 6.65 9.13 25.38
CA TRP A 367 5.83 10.34 25.36
C TRP A 367 4.45 10.10 24.75
N LEU A 368 4.39 9.40 23.61
CA LEU A 368 3.16 9.06 22.91
C LEU A 368 2.20 8.26 23.79
N SER A 369 2.72 7.31 24.58
CA SER A 369 1.91 6.50 25.49
C SER A 369 1.20 7.32 26.58
N LYS A 370 1.73 8.50 26.94
CA LYS A 370 1.22 9.34 28.03
C LYS A 370 0.50 10.61 27.55
N TYR A 371 0.94 11.19 26.45
CA TYR A 371 0.50 12.50 25.96
C TYR A 371 0.09 12.49 24.48
N GLY A 372 -0.07 11.30 23.87
CA GLY A 372 -0.39 11.17 22.45
C GLY A 372 -1.66 11.91 22.02
N GLU A 373 -2.59 12.14 22.95
CA GLU A 373 -3.79 12.95 22.71
C GLU A 373 -3.50 14.37 22.18
N ARG A 374 -2.36 14.95 22.56
CA ARG A 374 -1.95 16.28 22.09
C ARG A 374 -1.67 16.34 20.58
N MET A 375 -1.45 15.19 19.94
CA MET A 375 -1.25 15.15 18.49
C MET A 375 -2.53 15.45 17.72
N TYR A 376 -3.71 15.21 18.31
CA TYR A 376 -5.01 15.49 17.67
C TYR A 376 -5.40 16.96 17.72
N GLU A 377 -4.81 17.73 18.64
CA GLU A 377 -5.02 19.17 18.75
C GLU A 377 -4.26 19.94 17.66
N LEU A 378 -3.36 19.29 16.93
CA LEU A 378 -2.63 19.88 15.83
C LEU A 378 -3.59 20.12 14.66
N ASN A 379 -3.92 21.39 14.39
CA ASN A 379 -4.61 21.72 13.15
C ASN A 379 -3.63 21.54 11.97
N LEU A 380 -3.80 20.46 11.21
CA LEU A 380 -3.01 20.13 10.02
C LEU A 380 -3.65 20.68 8.72
N GLU A 381 -4.53 21.68 8.85
CA GLU A 381 -4.89 22.57 7.75
C GLU A 381 -3.66 23.42 7.40
N LEU A 382 -2.78 22.86 6.57
CA LEU A 382 -1.68 23.59 5.92
C LEU A 382 -2.16 24.23 4.62
#